data_AF-A0A965EWW6-F1
#
_entry.id   AF-A0A965EWW6-F1
#
_cell.length_a   1.000
_cell.length_b   1.000
_cell.length_c   1.000
_cell.angle_alpha   90.00
_cell.angle_beta   90.00
_cell.angle_gamma   90.00
#
_symmetry.space_group_name_H-M   'P 1'
#
loop_
_entity.id
_entity.type
_entity.pdbx_description
1 polymer ?
#
loop_
_entity_poly.entity_id
_entity_poly.type
_entity_poly.pdbx_seq_one_letter_code
_entity_poly.pdbx_strand_id
1 'polypeptide(L)'
;TTAAQRALEIGAEVVLMAKAVDGVFTDDPRVNPAAQLLTEISHREVIDRGLRVADATAFSLCMDNGMPILVFNLLADGNIARAVAGEKIGTLVKS
;
A
#
# COMPACT_ATOMS: atom_id res chain seq x y z
N THR A 1 -1.38 11.09 -6.42
CA THR A 1 -0.24 11.50 -7.27
C THR A 1 0.72 12.41 -6.53
N THR A 2 0.27 13.51 -5.92
CA THR A 2 1.12 14.48 -5.21
C THR A 2 2.03 13.87 -4.14
N ALA A 3 1.53 12.94 -3.32
CA ALA A 3 2.31 12.29 -2.28
C ALA A 3 3.51 11.50 -2.84
N ALA A 4 3.31 10.76 -3.94
CA ALA A 4 4.37 9.99 -4.58
C ALA A 4 5.46 10.91 -5.17
N GLN A 5 5.07 12.02 -5.81
CA GLN A 5 6.04 13.01 -6.32
C GLN A 5 6.87 13.61 -5.19
N ARG A 6 6.24 14.07 -4.11
CA ARG A 6 6.96 14.66 -2.96
C ARG A 6 7.85 13.63 -2.26
N ALA A 7 7.40 12.40 -2.11
CA ALA A 7 8.20 11.31 -1.55
C ALA A 7 9.48 11.09 -2.36
N LEU A 8 9.42 11.11 -3.69
CA LEU A 8 10.58 10.97 -4.55
C LEU A 8 11.54 12.17 -4.43
N GLU A 9 11.02 13.39 -4.41
CA GLU A 9 11.85 14.60 -4.32
C GLU A 9 12.60 14.74 -2.99
N ILE A 10 12.00 14.30 -1.88
CA ILE A 10 12.63 14.36 -0.55
C ILE A 10 13.49 13.13 -0.24
N GLY A 11 13.57 12.15 -1.15
CA GLY A 11 14.30 10.91 -0.93
C GLY A 11 13.68 10.03 0.16
N ALA A 12 12.34 9.98 0.25
CA ALA A 12 11.65 9.12 1.19
C ALA A 12 11.92 7.63 0.88
N GLU A 13 11.97 6.80 1.93
CA GLU A 13 12.20 5.35 1.78
C GLU A 13 10.92 4.58 1.47
N VAL A 14 9.75 5.12 1.84
CA VAL A 14 8.44 4.48 1.66
C VAL A 14 7.32 5.51 1.68
N VAL A 15 6.27 5.26 0.89
CA VAL A 15 5.00 5.99 0.96
C VAL A 15 4.03 5.26 1.89
N LEU A 16 3.72 5.87 3.03
CA LEU A 16 2.70 5.37 3.96
C LEU A 16 1.30 5.75 3.46
N MET A 17 0.50 4.77 3.05
CA MET A 17 -0.87 4.94 2.59
C MET A 17 -1.87 4.49 3.65
N ALA A 18 -2.36 5.46 4.42
CA ALA A 18 -3.43 5.30 5.39
C ALA A 18 -4.78 5.04 4.70
N LYS A 19 -5.48 3.98 5.11
CA LYS A 19 -6.83 3.62 4.68
C LYS A 19 -7.72 3.28 5.89
N ALA A 20 -9.02 3.09 5.63
CA ALA A 20 -9.98 2.55 6.60
C ALA A 20 -10.10 1.01 6.51
N VAL A 21 -9.14 0.34 5.88
CA VAL A 21 -9.06 -1.11 5.73
C VAL A 21 -7.65 -1.58 6.09
N ASP A 22 -7.51 -2.84 6.50
CA ASP A 22 -6.26 -3.37 7.03
C ASP A 22 -5.11 -3.42 6.02
N GLY A 23 -5.41 -3.46 4.72
CA GLY A 23 -4.42 -3.38 3.65
C GLY A 23 -5.04 -3.74 2.30
N VAL A 24 -4.24 -4.39 1.47
CA VAL A 24 -4.66 -4.93 0.17
C VAL A 24 -5.09 -6.38 0.35
N PHE A 25 -6.28 -6.71 -0.13
CA PHE A 25 -6.83 -8.06 -0.08
C PHE A 25 -6.74 -8.74 -1.44
N THR A 26 -6.80 -10.07 -1.47
CA THR A 26 -6.86 -10.86 -2.71
C THR A 26 -8.11 -10.57 -3.55
N ASP A 27 -9.18 -10.10 -2.90
CA ASP A 27 -10.48 -9.76 -3.49
C ASP A 27 -11.19 -8.75 -2.58
N ASP A 28 -12.36 -8.22 -2.96
CA ASP A 28 -13.14 -7.31 -2.11
C ASP A 28 -13.71 -8.05 -0.89
N PRO A 29 -13.25 -7.79 0.34
CA PRO A 29 -13.72 -8.49 1.55
C PRO A 29 -15.19 -8.20 1.87
N ARG A 30 -15.81 -7.18 1.24
CA ARG A 30 -17.24 -6.88 1.40
C ARG A 30 -18.13 -7.81 0.58
N VAL A 31 -17.60 -8.38 -0.51
CA VAL A 31 -18.34 -9.23 -1.44
C VAL A 31 -17.90 -10.69 -1.30
N ASN A 32 -16.60 -10.91 -1.08
CA ASN A 32 -16.00 -12.22 -0.94
C ASN A 32 -15.46 -12.43 0.49
N PRO A 33 -16.14 -13.20 1.34
CA PRO A 33 -15.67 -13.48 2.69
C PRO A 33 -14.39 -14.32 2.74
N ALA A 34 -13.99 -14.94 1.62
CA ALA A 34 -12.72 -15.66 1.49
C ALA A 34 -11.55 -14.74 1.10
N ALA A 35 -11.76 -13.43 0.96
CA ALA A 35 -10.70 -12.46 0.67
C ALA A 35 -9.65 -12.46 1.80
N GLN A 36 -8.38 -12.67 1.43
CA GLN A 36 -7.28 -12.72 2.38
C GLN A 36 -6.43 -11.46 2.28
N LEU A 37 -6.00 -10.95 3.44
CA LEU A 37 -5.06 -9.84 3.50
C LEU A 37 -3.69 -10.31 2.96
N LEU A 38 -3.15 -9.55 2.01
CA LEU A 38 -1.81 -9.77 1.48
C LEU A 38 -0.81 -9.03 2.37
N THR A 39 0.22 -9.70 2.86
CA THR A 39 1.27 -9.03 3.66
C THR A 39 2.28 -8.30 2.79
N GLU A 40 2.54 -8.84 1.60
CA GLU A 40 3.47 -8.29 0.62
C GLU A 40 2.95 -8.62 -0.78
N ILE A 41 3.09 -7.69 -1.72
CA ILE A 41 2.72 -7.89 -3.12
C ILE A 41 3.62 -7.05 -4.03
N SER A 42 3.92 -7.54 -5.23
CA SER A 42 4.68 -6.73 -6.18
C SER A 42 3.84 -5.64 -6.84
N HIS A 43 4.47 -4.54 -7.26
CA HIS A 43 3.78 -3.51 -8.06
C HIS A 43 3.08 -4.10 -9.28
N ARG A 44 3.75 -5.06 -9.94
CA ARG A 44 3.24 -5.73 -11.12
C ARG A 44 2.04 -6.62 -10.83
N GLU A 45 2.09 -7.39 -9.74
CA GLU A 45 0.96 -8.24 -9.34
C GLU A 45 -0.30 -7.43 -9.00
N VAL A 46 -0.15 -6.24 -8.41
CA VAL A 46 -1.28 -5.35 -8.15
C VAL A 46 -1.98 -4.97 -9.46
N ILE A 47 -1.20 -4.67 -10.52
CA ILE A 47 -1.73 -4.33 -11.85
C ILE A 47 -2.35 -5.57 -12.50
N ASP A 48 -1.63 -6.69 -12.53
CA ASP A 48 -2.06 -7.92 -13.18
C ASP A 48 -3.37 -8.47 -12.58
N ARG A 49 -3.54 -8.32 -11.27
CA ARG A 49 -4.76 -8.73 -10.53
C ARG A 49 -5.83 -7.63 -10.48
N GLY A 50 -5.58 -6.44 -11.02
CA GLY A 50 -6.52 -5.32 -11.00
C GLY A 50 -6.88 -4.82 -9.60
N LEU A 51 -5.96 -4.97 -8.62
CA LEU A 51 -6.21 -4.61 -7.23
C LEU A 51 -6.19 -3.09 -7.07
N ARG A 52 -7.26 -2.54 -6.47
CA ARG A 52 -7.44 -1.08 -6.33
C ARG A 52 -6.76 -0.56 -5.08
N VAL A 53 -5.46 -0.31 -5.15
CA VAL A 53 -4.67 0.18 -4.01
C VAL A 53 -4.67 1.71 -3.94
N ALA A 54 -4.46 2.37 -5.08
CA ALA A 54 -4.34 3.82 -5.20
C ALA A 54 -4.87 4.32 -6.56
N ASP A 55 -4.85 5.62 -6.76
CA ASP A 55 -4.97 6.24 -8.09
C ASP A 55 -3.87 5.70 -9.01
N ALA A 56 -4.24 5.29 -10.24
CA ALA A 56 -3.36 4.59 -11.16
C ALA A 56 -2.08 5.38 -11.46
N THR A 57 -2.17 6.71 -11.59
CA THR A 57 -1.02 7.57 -11.87
C THR A 57 -0.04 7.61 -10.71
N ALA A 58 -0.52 7.69 -9.47
CA ALA A 58 0.34 7.65 -8.29
C ALA A 58 1.07 6.31 -8.16
N PHE A 59 0.36 5.22 -8.47
CA PHE A 59 0.90 3.87 -8.41
C PHE A 59 1.99 3.63 -9.46
N SER A 60 1.74 3.99 -10.72
CA SER A 60 2.74 3.90 -11.78
C SER A 60 3.99 4.71 -11.45
N LEU A 61 3.83 5.92 -10.90
CA LEU A 61 4.97 6.74 -10.49
C LEU A 61 5.83 6.04 -9.41
N CYS A 62 5.20 5.40 -8.43
CA CYS A 62 5.94 4.62 -7.44
C CYS A 62 6.64 3.41 -8.05
N MET A 63 5.95 2.67 -8.91
CA MET A 63 6.49 1.50 -9.60
C MET A 63 7.72 1.86 -10.45
N ASP A 64 7.63 2.90 -11.28
CA ASP A 64 8.69 3.32 -12.20
C ASP A 64 9.97 3.77 -11.46
N ASN A 65 9.82 4.23 -10.22
CA ASN A 65 10.93 4.69 -9.38
C ASN A 65 11.30 3.68 -8.27
N GLY A 66 10.69 2.49 -8.26
CA GLY A 66 10.92 1.48 -7.22
C GLY A 66 10.57 1.94 -5.80
N MET A 67 9.69 2.93 -5.65
CA MET A 67 9.26 3.50 -4.37
C MET A 67 8.28 2.55 -3.67
N PRO A 68 8.62 1.98 -2.51
CA PRO A 68 7.71 1.13 -1.76
C PRO A 68 6.47 1.88 -1.26
N ILE A 69 5.35 1.18 -1.16
CA ILE A 69 4.09 1.70 -0.61
C ILE A 69 3.64 0.78 0.52
N LEU A 70 3.43 1.31 1.73
CA LEU A 70 2.83 0.56 2.83
C LEU A 70 1.36 0.96 2.99
N VAL A 71 0.45 0.02 2.74
CA VAL A 71 -1.00 0.24 2.87
C VAL A 71 -1.45 -0.33 4.20
N PHE A 72 -2.03 0.50 5.06
CA PHE A 72 -2.41 0.08 6.41
C PHE A 72 -3.67 0.80 6.91
N ASN A 73 -4.32 0.21 7.91
CA ASN A 73 -5.47 0.79 8.59
C ASN A 73 -5.04 1.88 9.58
N LEU A 74 -5.43 3.13 9.33
CA LEU A 74 -5.16 4.26 10.22
C LEU A 74 -6.11 4.32 11.42
N LEU A 75 -7.29 3.69 11.32
CA LEU A 75 -8.32 3.75 12.37
C LEU A 75 -8.01 2.82 13.54
N ALA A 76 -7.06 1.90 13.39
CA ALA A 76 -6.60 1.05 14.47
C ALA A 76 -5.58 1.81 15.34
N ASP A 77 -5.85 1.87 16.64
CA ASP A 77 -5.03 2.61 17.60
C ASP A 77 -3.56 2.15 17.56
N GLY A 78 -2.66 3.13 17.46
CA GLY A 78 -1.22 2.91 17.41
C GLY A 78 -0.67 2.46 16.05
N ASN A 79 -1.49 2.14 15.04
CA ASN A 79 -0.99 1.59 13.78
C ASN A 79 -0.02 2.52 13.04
N ILE A 80 -0.17 3.84 13.12
CA ILE A 80 0.80 4.74 12.47
C ILE A 80 2.19 4.63 13.11
N ALA A 81 2.28 4.49 14.43
CA ALA A 81 3.56 4.31 15.12
C ALA A 81 4.19 2.95 14.76
N ARG A 82 3.36 1.91 14.69
CA ARG A 82 3.76 0.56 14.29
C ARG A 82 4.26 0.50 12.84
N ALA A 83 3.59 1.20 11.92
CA ALA A 83 4.03 1.36 10.53
C ALA A 83 5.43 1.96 10.45
N VAL A 84 5.65 3.06 11.16
CA VAL A 84 6.96 3.76 11.17
C VAL A 84 8.04 2.94 11.86
N ALA A 85 7.67 2.13 12.86
CA ALA A 85 8.59 1.21 13.54
C ALA A 85 8.99 -0.02 12.69
N GLY A 86 8.43 -0.18 11.48
CA GLY A 86 8.71 -1.32 10.60
C GLY A 86 8.02 -2.61 11.01
N GLU A 87 6.98 -2.54 11.85
CA GLU A 87 6.17 -3.71 12.15
C GLU A 87 5.42 -4.19 10.91
N LYS A 88 5.21 -5.51 10.81
CA LYS A 88 4.45 -6.12 9.72
C LYS A 88 2.95 -5.87 9.90
N ILE A 89 2.50 -4.68 9.51
CA ILE A 89 1.09 -4.32 9.48
C ILE A 89 0.64 -4.02 8.06
N GLY A 90 -0.59 -4.43 7.74
CA GLY A 90 -1.16 -4.25 6.41
C GLY A 90 -0.36 -4.89 5.29
N THR A 91 -0.18 -4.17 4.19
CA THR A 91 0.44 -4.69 2.97
C THR A 91 1.58 -3.81 2.50
N LEU A 92 2.75 -4.41 2.33
CA LEU A 92 3.88 -3.77 1.68
C LEU A 92 3.82 -4.04 0.17
N VAL A 93 3.71 -2.99 -0.63
CA VAL A 93 3.89 -3.03 -2.09
C VAL A 93 5.31 -2.63 -2.40
N LYS A 94 6.06 -3.52 -3.04
CA LYS A 94 7.45 -3.26 -3.46
C LYS A 94 7.75 -3.97 -4.78
N SER A 95 8.86 -3.65 -5.43
CA SER A 95 9.23 -4.27 -6.71
C SER A 95 9.86 -5.65 -6.55
#